data_AF-A0A2R6LY18-F1
#
_entry.id   AF-A0A2R6LY18-F1
#
_cell.length_a   1.000
_cell.length_b   1.000
_cell.length_c   1.000
_cell.angle_alpha   90.00
_cell.angle_beta   90.00
_cell.angle_gamma   90.00
#
_symmetry.space_group_name_H-M   'P 1'
#
loop_
_entity.id
_entity.type
_entity.pdbx_description
1 polymer ?
#
loop_
_entity_poly.entity_id
_entity_poly.type
_entity_poly.pdbx_seq_one_letter_code
_entity_poly.pdbx_strand_id
1 'polypeptide(L)'
;MARLGTIRSRRRLARPVRLPGDRGPYPNPRRSPGSLRDHAFRRRCPDPSLDLAGRTPPRDRSPGCSRRRRGRLPRRVRTPAPRRRLRAGLSSRPDTSRSPRDCRFVGARTVSPDTRAESPDDPTAAPRTVLGVDGCSAGWIAISLPVSPPVEHPLDIPATEAIVTVHERFVDALCAAPDADPVLVDIPIGIPAADRRTADEEARTRLGARGASVFPTPCRRALDAPDHETAGDRQEAATGSRISIQAWNLRPAILDVDGCLRTTPTARARVRESHPEVCFAALNGDEPMAASKRSDAGREERLTVLSDRLPGARAVYERATAATRRTDVARDDVVDALCLAVSATRLLATIPSAVPTDEYGLPMAIAYPTVRESTE
;
A
#
# COMPACT_ATOMS: atom_id res chain seq x y z
N MET A 1 23.77 61.47 -31.15
CA MET A 1 24.20 60.45 -32.13
C MET A 1 24.47 59.15 -31.39
N ALA A 2 24.20 58.01 -32.05
CA ALA A 2 24.39 56.61 -31.65
C ALA A 2 23.10 55.87 -31.24
N ARG A 3 22.89 54.76 -31.95
CA ARG A 3 21.65 54.04 -32.21
C ARG A 3 21.43 52.87 -31.25
N LEU A 4 20.15 52.57 -31.07
CA LEU A 4 19.56 51.39 -30.43
C LEU A 4 20.16 50.05 -30.91
N GLY A 5 20.42 49.16 -29.97
CA GLY A 5 20.74 47.75 -30.20
C GLY A 5 19.94 46.85 -29.27
N THR A 6 18.78 46.38 -29.74
CA THR A 6 17.90 45.42 -29.04
C THR A 6 18.37 43.99 -29.35
N ILE A 7 18.76 43.23 -28.32
CA ILE A 7 19.08 41.80 -28.44
C ILE A 7 17.76 41.01 -28.37
N ARG A 8 17.33 40.45 -29.51
CA ARG A 8 16.25 39.45 -29.60
C ARG A 8 16.84 38.05 -29.41
N SER A 9 16.50 37.38 -28.32
CA SER A 9 16.78 35.96 -28.13
C SER A 9 15.86 35.11 -29.01
N ARG A 10 16.45 34.36 -29.95
CA ARG A 10 15.71 33.40 -30.79
C ARG A 10 15.46 32.13 -30.00
N ARG A 11 14.20 31.89 -29.59
CA ARG A 11 13.71 30.56 -29.17
C ARG A 11 13.76 29.63 -30.39
N ARG A 12 14.50 28.51 -30.29
CA ARG A 12 14.41 27.39 -31.24
C ARG A 12 13.07 26.69 -31.01
N LEU A 13 12.15 26.84 -31.95
CA LEU A 13 10.94 26.01 -32.05
C LEU A 13 11.35 24.65 -32.64
N ALA A 14 11.08 23.57 -31.93
CA ALA A 14 11.18 22.22 -32.45
C ALA A 14 10.13 22.02 -33.56
N ARG A 15 10.53 21.45 -34.69
CA ARG A 15 9.68 21.19 -35.87
C ARG A 15 8.82 19.93 -35.62
N PRO A 16 7.59 19.86 -36.14
CA PRO A 16 6.76 18.66 -36.05
C PRO A 16 7.29 17.54 -36.95
N VAL A 17 7.32 16.32 -36.42
CA VAL A 17 7.67 15.10 -37.14
C VAL A 17 6.50 14.69 -38.05
N ARG A 18 6.80 14.46 -39.34
CA ARG A 18 5.85 13.93 -40.33
C ARG A 18 5.63 12.43 -40.12
N LEU A 19 4.37 11.99 -40.12
CA LEU A 19 4.00 10.58 -40.27
C LEU A 19 4.14 10.17 -41.75
N PRO A 20 4.77 9.02 -42.08
CA PRO A 20 4.66 8.44 -43.41
C PRO A 20 3.36 7.64 -43.53
N GLY A 21 2.52 8.05 -44.48
CA GLY A 21 1.34 7.32 -44.93
C GLY A 21 1.68 6.21 -45.93
N ASP A 22 0.75 5.25 -45.97
CA ASP A 22 0.34 4.37 -47.06
C ASP A 22 1.39 3.71 -47.96
N ARG A 23 1.48 2.39 -47.78
CA ARG A 23 1.71 1.45 -48.88
C ARG A 23 0.78 0.23 -48.77
N GLY A 24 -0.20 0.19 -49.68
CA GLY A 24 -0.44 -1.02 -50.48
C GLY A 24 -1.56 -1.97 -50.02
N PRO A 25 -2.53 -2.30 -50.90
CA PRO A 25 -3.70 -3.13 -50.59
C PRO A 25 -3.48 -4.60 -50.95
N TYR A 26 -4.04 -5.57 -50.23
CA TYR A 26 -4.32 -6.94 -50.74
C TYR A 26 -5.34 -7.68 -49.84
N PRO A 27 -6.04 -8.72 -50.35
CA PRO A 27 -7.49 -8.68 -50.48
C PRO A 27 -8.24 -9.65 -49.55
N ASN A 28 -9.55 -9.42 -49.47
CA ASN A 28 -10.55 -10.24 -48.80
C ASN A 28 -10.98 -11.42 -49.70
N PRO A 29 -10.93 -12.68 -49.25
CA PRO A 29 -11.63 -13.77 -49.91
C PRO A 29 -12.97 -14.07 -49.21
N ARG A 30 -13.98 -14.21 -50.07
CA ARG A 30 -15.40 -14.46 -49.81
C ARG A 30 -15.65 -15.83 -49.13
N ARG A 31 -16.79 -15.88 -48.41
CA ARG A 31 -17.55 -17.08 -48.00
C ARG A 31 -17.90 -17.98 -49.21
N SER A 32 -18.06 -19.30 -49.12
CA SER A 32 -19.15 -20.08 -48.45
C SER A 32 -18.90 -21.61 -48.67
N PRO A 33 -19.82 -22.56 -48.37
CA PRO A 33 -20.28 -23.07 -47.07
C PRO A 33 -20.15 -24.62 -46.91
N GLY A 34 -20.41 -25.15 -45.70
CA GLY A 34 -20.57 -26.59 -45.38
C GLY A 34 -19.49 -27.09 -44.40
N SER A 35 -19.73 -27.92 -43.39
CA SER A 35 -20.89 -28.70 -42.96
C SER A 35 -20.68 -29.16 -41.51
N LEU A 36 -21.77 -29.28 -40.75
CA LEU A 36 -22.06 -30.33 -39.74
C LEU A 36 -21.36 -30.33 -38.35
N ARG A 37 -22.25 -30.38 -37.32
CA ARG A 37 -22.19 -31.12 -36.03
C ARG A 37 -21.27 -30.50 -34.96
N ASP A 38 -21.58 -30.48 -33.68
CA ASP A 38 -22.75 -30.81 -32.85
C ASP A 38 -22.40 -30.29 -31.42
N HIS A 39 -23.40 -30.21 -30.54
CA HIS A 39 -23.30 -30.09 -29.07
C HIS A 39 -23.11 -28.70 -28.43
N ALA A 40 -24.26 -28.06 -28.24
CA ALA A 40 -24.47 -27.09 -27.17
C ALA A 40 -24.66 -27.82 -25.83
N PHE A 41 -23.87 -27.48 -24.81
CA PHE A 41 -24.21 -27.76 -23.42
C PHE A 41 -24.25 -26.44 -22.64
N ARG A 42 -25.45 -25.84 -22.57
CA ARG A 42 -25.77 -24.76 -21.64
C ARG A 42 -26.05 -25.39 -20.27
N ARG A 43 -25.38 -24.95 -19.20
CA ARG A 43 -25.89 -25.10 -17.83
C ARG A 43 -26.19 -23.74 -17.25
N ARG A 44 -27.46 -23.55 -16.93
CA ARG A 44 -28.09 -22.43 -16.24
C ARG A 44 -27.77 -22.49 -14.74
N CYS A 45 -27.62 -21.32 -14.13
CA CYS A 45 -27.76 -21.10 -12.70
C CYS A 45 -29.22 -21.34 -12.25
N PRO A 46 -29.46 -21.87 -11.04
CA PRO A 46 -30.79 -21.84 -10.42
C PRO A 46 -30.95 -20.64 -9.47
N ASP A 47 -32.12 -20.03 -9.59
CA ASP A 47 -32.74 -19.04 -8.71
C ASP A 47 -33.42 -19.75 -7.52
N PRO A 48 -33.46 -19.20 -6.29
CA PRO A 48 -34.37 -19.66 -5.26
C PRO A 48 -35.37 -18.58 -4.85
N SER A 49 -36.65 -18.77 -5.22
CA SER A 49 -37.80 -18.08 -4.64
C SER A 49 -38.60 -19.05 -3.75
N LEU A 50 -38.70 -18.67 -2.47
CA LEU A 50 -39.85 -18.75 -1.56
C LEU A 50 -40.69 -20.04 -1.51
N ASP A 51 -40.78 -20.65 -0.31
CA ASP A 51 -42.09 -21.03 0.20
C ASP A 51 -42.18 -20.97 1.73
N LEU A 52 -43.26 -20.34 2.18
CA LEU A 52 -43.69 -20.12 3.56
C LEU A 52 -44.54 -21.30 4.02
N ALA A 53 -44.17 -21.95 5.12
CA ALA A 53 -45.11 -22.73 5.91
C ALA A 53 -44.75 -22.61 7.39
N GLY A 54 -45.57 -21.87 8.12
CA GLY A 54 -45.43 -21.69 9.56
C GLY A 54 -45.71 -22.97 10.34
N ARG A 55 -45.06 -23.09 11.50
CA ARG A 55 -45.53 -23.83 12.68
C ARG A 55 -44.80 -23.27 13.92
N THR A 56 -45.61 -22.77 14.84
CA THR A 56 -45.29 -22.22 16.16
C THR A 56 -44.60 -23.26 17.05
N PRO A 57 -43.62 -22.89 17.91
CA PRO A 57 -43.19 -23.74 19.02
C PRO A 57 -43.83 -23.28 20.36
N PRO A 58 -44.24 -24.19 21.26
CA PRO A 58 -44.48 -23.85 22.65
C PRO A 58 -43.22 -24.01 23.50
N ARG A 59 -43.21 -23.25 24.59
CA ARG A 59 -42.15 -23.05 25.58
C ARG A 59 -41.97 -24.23 26.54
N ASP A 60 -40.76 -24.26 27.10
CA ASP A 60 -40.38 -24.57 28.49
C ASP A 60 -40.50 -26.01 29.02
N ARG A 61 -39.35 -26.51 29.53
CA ARG A 61 -39.13 -27.06 30.89
C ARG A 61 -37.89 -27.97 30.93
N SER A 62 -36.83 -27.47 31.57
CA SER A 62 -35.95 -28.29 32.43
C SER A 62 -36.73 -28.70 33.71
N PRO A 63 -36.34 -29.68 34.57
CA PRO A 63 -34.97 -30.18 34.82
C PRO A 63 -34.87 -31.71 35.07
N GLY A 64 -33.64 -32.21 35.29
CA GLY A 64 -33.45 -33.35 36.20
C GLY A 64 -32.49 -34.48 35.79
N CYS A 65 -31.26 -34.37 36.29
CA CYS A 65 -30.56 -35.39 37.08
C CYS A 65 -30.03 -36.71 36.46
N SER A 66 -28.72 -36.86 36.67
CA SER A 66 -27.96 -38.09 36.95
C SER A 66 -27.55 -38.99 35.80
N ARG A 67 -26.23 -39.09 35.58
CA ARG A 67 -25.49 -40.34 35.81
C ARG A 67 -23.97 -40.11 35.83
N ARG A 68 -23.39 -40.55 36.94
CA ARG A 68 -21.96 -40.69 37.20
C ARG A 68 -21.33 -41.63 36.16
N ARG A 69 -20.16 -41.28 35.63
CA ARG A 69 -19.08 -42.26 35.40
C ARG A 69 -17.72 -41.66 35.78
N ARG A 70 -17.04 -42.41 36.63
CA ARG A 70 -15.72 -42.12 37.19
C ARG A 70 -14.64 -42.41 36.14
N GLY A 71 -13.64 -41.53 36.12
CA GLY A 71 -12.23 -41.91 36.18
C GLY A 71 -11.56 -42.49 34.94
N ARG A 72 -10.63 -41.73 34.36
CA ARG A 72 -9.20 -42.13 34.21
C ARG A 72 -8.39 -40.97 33.61
N LEU A 73 -7.59 -40.33 34.45
CA LEU A 73 -6.39 -39.59 34.02
C LEU A 73 -5.28 -40.61 33.79
N PRO A 74 -4.39 -40.36 32.81
CA PRO A 74 -2.99 -40.54 33.15
C PRO A 74 -2.07 -39.41 32.64
N ARG A 75 -1.23 -38.98 33.60
CA ARG A 75 0.22 -38.78 33.48
C ARG A 75 0.74 -37.60 32.66
N ARG A 76 0.94 -36.50 33.40
CA ARG A 76 2.01 -35.51 33.20
C ARG A 76 3.37 -36.21 33.06
N VAL A 77 4.03 -35.96 31.94
CA VAL A 77 5.47 -36.22 31.75
C VAL A 77 6.24 -35.12 32.49
N ARG A 78 7.11 -35.50 33.43
CA ARG A 78 8.04 -34.60 34.13
C ARG A 78 9.32 -34.48 33.31
N THR A 79 9.63 -33.27 32.87
CA THR A 79 10.97 -32.84 32.46
C THR A 79 11.90 -32.72 33.68
N PRO A 80 13.18 -33.13 33.60
CA PRO A 80 14.20 -32.71 34.55
C PRO A 80 14.96 -31.47 34.03
N ALA A 81 14.96 -30.42 34.85
CA ALA A 81 15.81 -29.23 34.71
C ALA A 81 17.20 -29.47 35.36
N PRO A 82 18.19 -28.58 35.15
CA PRO A 82 19.61 -28.94 35.01
C PRO A 82 20.40 -29.00 36.33
N ARG A 83 21.52 -29.75 36.29
CA ARG A 83 22.50 -29.84 37.38
C ARG A 83 23.41 -28.60 37.41
N ARG A 84 23.48 -27.97 38.58
CA ARG A 84 24.44 -26.92 38.98
C ARG A 84 25.53 -27.54 39.87
N ARG A 85 26.80 -27.37 39.52
CA ARG A 85 28.03 -27.35 40.36
C ARG A 85 29.14 -26.75 39.46
N LEU A 86 30.14 -25.98 39.86
CA LEU A 86 30.59 -25.35 41.10
C LEU A 86 31.59 -24.24 40.66
N ARG A 87 31.80 -23.23 41.52
CA ARG A 87 32.74 -22.12 41.34
C ARG A 87 34.20 -22.54 41.59
N ALA A 88 35.11 -21.94 40.83
CA ALA A 88 36.46 -21.48 41.21
C ALA A 88 36.73 -20.25 40.32
N GLY A 89 37.14 -19.06 40.76
CA GLY A 89 37.97 -18.67 41.90
C GLY A 89 39.36 -18.29 41.37
N LEU A 90 39.78 -17.02 41.61
CA LEU A 90 41.08 -16.34 41.33
C LEU A 90 40.96 -15.25 40.23
N SER A 91 40.84 -13.96 40.55
CA SER A 91 41.81 -13.03 41.16
C SER A 91 42.88 -12.54 40.18
N SER A 92 42.77 -11.28 39.72
CA SER A 92 43.85 -10.27 39.81
C SER A 92 43.43 -8.94 39.18
N ARG A 93 43.38 -7.88 40.00
CA ARG A 93 43.67 -6.49 39.62
C ARG A 93 45.16 -6.24 39.87
N PRO A 94 45.80 -5.33 39.13
CA PRO A 94 46.13 -4.00 39.67
C PRO A 94 45.85 -2.90 38.63
N ASP A 95 45.38 -1.69 38.94
CA ASP A 95 45.85 -0.58 39.78
C ASP A 95 46.49 0.57 38.98
N THR A 96 45.93 1.75 39.26
CA THR A 96 46.29 3.16 39.06
C THR A 96 47.21 3.68 37.95
N SER A 97 46.69 4.76 37.36
CA SER A 97 47.35 6.05 37.09
C SER A 97 48.51 6.10 36.08
N ARG A 98 48.24 6.73 34.94
CA ARG A 98 49.14 7.71 34.33
C ARG A 98 48.40 8.60 33.33
N SER A 99 48.38 9.89 33.65
CA SER A 99 48.14 10.98 32.70
C SER A 99 49.28 11.03 31.68
N PRO A 100 48.99 11.43 30.44
CA PRO A 100 49.90 12.34 29.75
C PRO A 100 49.16 13.59 29.25
N ARG A 101 49.75 14.73 29.58
CA ARG A 101 49.50 16.02 28.95
C ARG A 101 50.13 16.06 27.55
N ASP A 102 49.53 16.93 26.73
CA ASP A 102 50.10 17.66 25.60
C ASP A 102 50.53 16.87 24.35
N CYS A 103 49.61 16.79 23.39
CA CYS A 103 49.93 16.96 21.97
C CYS A 103 48.89 17.88 21.33
N ARG A 104 49.32 19.12 21.04
CA ARG A 104 48.57 20.14 20.32
C ARG A 104 48.25 19.63 18.90
N PHE A 105 46.97 19.48 18.57
CA PHE A 105 46.54 19.26 17.19
C PHE A 105 46.22 20.61 16.53
N VAL A 106 46.88 20.85 15.41
CA VAL A 106 46.80 22.05 14.59
C VAL A 106 45.48 22.04 13.83
N GLY A 107 44.83 23.21 13.74
CA GLY A 107 43.44 23.37 13.34
C GLY A 107 43.05 22.75 12.00
N ALA A 108 42.02 21.91 12.03
CA ALA A 108 41.15 21.65 10.89
C ALA A 108 39.89 22.51 11.08
N ARG A 109 39.67 23.43 10.15
CA ARG A 109 38.42 24.21 10.07
C ARG A 109 37.28 23.22 9.79
N THR A 110 36.41 23.01 10.76
CA THR A 110 35.09 22.44 10.53
C THR A 110 34.29 23.42 9.70
N VAL A 111 34.14 23.12 8.41
CA VAL A 111 33.06 23.71 7.61
C VAL A 111 31.79 22.97 8.07
N SER A 112 31.01 23.63 8.92
CA SER A 112 29.64 23.18 9.22
C SER A 112 28.88 23.04 7.89
N PRO A 113 28.16 21.94 7.63
CA PRO A 113 27.17 21.97 6.58
C PRO A 113 26.11 22.95 7.05
N ASP A 114 26.04 24.07 6.35
CA ASP A 114 25.06 25.13 6.52
C ASP A 114 23.71 24.56 6.04
N THR A 115 23.12 23.66 6.83
CA THR A 115 21.74 23.22 6.62
C THR A 115 20.86 24.37 7.08
N ARG A 116 20.70 25.36 6.21
CA ARG A 116 19.53 26.23 6.29
C ARG A 116 18.33 25.31 6.19
N ALA A 117 17.67 25.10 7.33
CA ALA A 117 16.30 24.63 7.34
C ALA A 117 15.52 25.64 6.49
N GLU A 118 15.18 25.25 5.26
CA GLU A 118 14.30 26.03 4.40
C GLU A 118 13.03 26.31 5.19
N SER A 119 12.69 27.59 5.28
CA SER A 119 11.46 28.02 5.95
C SER A 119 10.28 27.40 5.19
N PRO A 120 9.27 26.84 5.87
CA PRO A 120 8.14 26.17 5.21
C PRO A 120 7.34 27.08 4.25
N ASP A 121 7.57 28.40 4.30
CA ASP A 121 6.89 29.42 3.50
C ASP A 121 7.77 30.04 2.40
N ASP A 122 8.89 29.43 1.98
CA ASP A 122 9.68 29.96 0.84
C ASP A 122 8.94 29.75 -0.50
N PRO A 123 8.44 30.82 -1.16
CA PRO A 123 7.70 30.72 -2.42
C PRO A 123 8.59 30.33 -3.62
N THR A 124 9.90 30.14 -3.41
CA THR A 124 10.86 29.69 -4.43
C THR A 124 11.23 28.21 -4.33
N ALA A 125 10.78 27.50 -3.27
CA ALA A 125 10.87 26.05 -3.21
C ALA A 125 9.99 25.44 -4.32
N ALA A 126 10.53 24.53 -5.13
CA ALA A 126 9.73 23.79 -6.09
C ALA A 126 8.54 23.14 -5.35
N PRO A 127 7.32 23.15 -5.93
CA PRO A 127 6.17 22.57 -5.26
C PRO A 127 6.50 21.11 -4.92
N ARG A 128 6.56 20.80 -3.62
CA ARG A 128 6.70 19.40 -3.19
C ARG A 128 5.50 18.65 -3.75
N THR A 129 5.75 17.48 -4.30
CA THR A 129 4.68 16.63 -4.84
C THR A 129 4.31 15.59 -3.79
N VAL A 130 3.11 15.05 -3.88
CA VAL A 130 2.78 13.79 -3.20
C VAL A 130 2.56 12.70 -4.24
N LEU A 131 2.64 11.44 -3.83
CA LEU A 131 2.47 10.29 -4.72
C LEU A 131 1.59 9.22 -4.10
N GLY A 132 0.56 8.79 -4.83
CA GLY A 132 -0.19 7.57 -4.55
C GLY A 132 0.19 6.47 -5.54
N VAL A 133 0.48 5.27 -5.04
CA VAL A 133 0.97 4.15 -5.84
C VAL A 133 0.16 2.90 -5.54
N ASP A 134 -0.32 2.22 -6.57
CA ASP A 134 -1.02 0.93 -6.44
C ASP A 134 -0.48 -0.09 -7.44
N GLY A 135 -0.55 -1.38 -7.07
CA GLY A 135 -0.12 -2.49 -7.90
C GLY A 135 -1.13 -2.76 -9.02
N CYS A 136 -0.65 -2.90 -10.25
CA CYS A 136 -1.46 -3.28 -11.40
C CYS A 136 -0.80 -4.42 -12.20
N SER A 137 -1.49 -4.95 -13.21
CA SER A 137 -0.95 -6.05 -14.03
C SER A 137 0.30 -5.67 -14.83
N ALA A 138 0.56 -4.38 -15.05
CA ALA A 138 1.79 -3.87 -15.65
C ALA A 138 2.88 -3.46 -14.65
N GLY A 139 2.68 -3.71 -13.35
CA GLY A 139 3.60 -3.32 -12.27
C GLY A 139 2.93 -2.36 -11.30
N TRP A 140 3.16 -1.06 -11.45
CA TRP A 140 2.71 -0.02 -10.54
C TRP A 140 2.12 1.16 -11.31
N ILE A 141 0.88 1.52 -10.99
CA ILE A 141 0.31 2.81 -11.37
C ILE A 141 0.64 3.84 -10.28
N ALA A 142 1.11 5.02 -10.70
CA ALA A 142 1.45 6.10 -9.80
C ALA A 142 0.78 7.41 -10.23
N ILE A 143 0.16 8.09 -9.28
CA ILE A 143 -0.51 9.38 -9.48
C ILE A 143 0.15 10.42 -8.58
N SER A 144 0.71 11.45 -9.19
CA SER A 144 1.38 12.55 -8.51
C SER A 144 0.52 13.82 -8.53
N LEU A 145 0.46 14.51 -7.40
CA LEU A 145 -0.19 15.80 -7.25
C LEU A 145 0.85 16.85 -6.81
N PRO A 146 0.95 18.01 -7.48
CA PRO A 146 1.90 19.06 -7.15
C PRO A 146 1.39 19.91 -5.99
N VAL A 147 1.48 19.36 -4.78
CA VAL A 147 1.01 20.03 -3.57
C VAL A 147 1.85 19.66 -2.36
N SER A 148 2.17 20.66 -1.56
CA SER A 148 2.85 20.48 -0.29
C SER A 148 1.81 20.18 0.81
N PRO A 149 1.84 18.99 1.43
CA PRO A 149 0.94 18.66 2.52
C PRO A 149 1.39 19.30 3.86
N PRO A 150 0.50 19.38 4.87
CA PRO A 150 -0.91 19.03 4.81
C PRO A 150 -1.77 20.15 4.25
N VAL A 151 -2.82 19.80 3.52
CA VAL A 151 -3.87 20.73 3.08
C VAL A 151 -5.15 20.42 3.85
N GLU A 152 -5.80 21.44 4.43
CA GLU A 152 -7.07 21.28 5.16
C GLU A 152 -8.29 21.45 4.25
N HIS A 153 -8.21 22.31 3.23
CA HIS A 153 -9.30 22.53 2.28
C HIS A 153 -9.26 21.58 1.08
N PRO A 154 -10.32 21.51 0.26
CA PRO A 154 -10.26 20.85 -1.03
C PRO A 154 -9.14 21.44 -1.90
N LEU A 155 -8.49 20.58 -2.69
CA LEU A 155 -7.37 20.95 -3.54
C LEU A 155 -7.86 21.75 -4.75
N ASP A 156 -7.30 22.95 -4.95
CA ASP A 156 -7.47 23.72 -6.19
C ASP A 156 -6.34 23.40 -7.17
N ILE A 157 -6.29 22.13 -7.60
CA ILE A 157 -5.31 21.64 -8.57
C ILE A 157 -6.07 21.28 -9.85
N PRO A 158 -5.75 21.93 -11.00
CA PRO A 158 -6.29 21.53 -12.28
C PRO A 158 -5.95 20.06 -12.56
N ALA A 159 -6.93 19.29 -13.06
CA ALA A 159 -6.72 17.87 -13.36
C ALA A 159 -5.52 17.62 -14.30
N THR A 160 -5.18 18.58 -15.16
CA THR A 160 -4.02 18.53 -16.06
C THR A 160 -2.67 18.51 -15.36
N GLU A 161 -2.61 18.99 -14.12
CA GLU A 161 -1.38 19.00 -13.31
C GLU A 161 -1.15 17.68 -12.57
N ALA A 162 -2.19 16.86 -12.42
CA ALA A 162 -2.02 15.49 -11.94
C ALA A 162 -1.32 14.64 -13.00
N ILE A 163 -0.17 14.10 -12.63
CA ILE A 163 0.66 13.25 -13.50
C ILE A 163 0.33 11.78 -13.20
N VAL A 164 0.00 11.03 -14.25
CA VAL A 164 -0.30 9.60 -14.17
C VAL A 164 0.77 8.83 -14.92
N THR A 165 1.40 7.87 -14.27
CA THR A 165 2.46 7.04 -14.87
C THR A 165 2.27 5.57 -14.50
N VAL A 166 2.84 4.68 -15.32
CA VAL A 166 2.85 3.24 -15.08
C VAL A 166 4.28 2.74 -15.20
N HIS A 167 4.74 1.96 -14.24
CA HIS A 167 6.11 1.48 -14.12
C HIS A 167 6.16 0.00 -13.81
N GLU A 168 7.10 -0.74 -14.40
CA GLU A 168 7.23 -2.17 -14.15
C GLU A 168 7.72 -2.47 -12.72
N ARG A 169 8.60 -1.62 -12.18
CA ARG A 169 9.20 -1.77 -10.85
C ARG A 169 8.90 -0.57 -9.98
N PHE A 170 8.79 -0.80 -8.67
CA PHE A 170 8.47 0.25 -7.71
C PHE A 170 9.51 1.37 -7.69
N VAL A 171 10.79 1.01 -7.79
CA VAL A 171 11.89 1.98 -7.82
C VAL A 171 11.78 2.96 -8.98
N ASP A 172 11.26 2.53 -10.13
CA ASP A 172 11.12 3.39 -11.31
C ASP A 172 10.03 4.44 -11.09
N ALA A 173 8.94 4.08 -10.38
CA ALA A 173 7.92 5.03 -9.95
C ALA A 173 8.50 6.09 -8.99
N LEU A 174 9.37 5.68 -8.05
CA LEU A 174 10.06 6.60 -7.15
C LEU A 174 11.05 7.52 -7.88
N CYS A 175 11.74 7.03 -8.91
CA CYS A 175 12.65 7.82 -9.72
C CYS A 175 11.92 8.83 -10.62
N ALA A 176 10.70 8.52 -11.06
CA ALA A 176 9.86 9.45 -11.82
C ALA A 176 9.34 10.62 -10.97
N ALA A 177 9.28 10.46 -9.64
CA ALA A 177 8.86 11.49 -8.69
C ALA A 177 9.86 11.56 -7.51
N PRO A 178 11.10 12.05 -7.74
CA PRO A 178 12.17 12.02 -6.75
C PRO A 178 11.86 12.91 -5.53
N ASP A 179 11.14 14.00 -5.74
CA ASP A 179 10.79 14.99 -4.71
C ASP A 179 9.43 14.72 -4.05
N ALA A 180 8.79 13.58 -4.35
CA ALA A 180 7.49 13.26 -3.78
C ALA A 180 7.61 12.85 -2.31
N ASP A 181 6.92 13.58 -1.42
CA ASP A 181 6.87 13.32 0.02
C ASP A 181 5.53 13.83 0.63
N PRO A 182 4.68 12.94 1.18
CA PRO A 182 4.86 11.49 1.29
C PRO A 182 4.51 10.73 0.01
N VAL A 183 5.01 9.50 -0.07
CA VAL A 183 4.59 8.47 -1.03
C VAL A 183 3.76 7.44 -0.29
N LEU A 184 2.49 7.26 -0.67
CA LEU A 184 1.61 6.22 -0.14
C LEU A 184 1.50 5.07 -1.13
N VAL A 185 1.68 3.83 -0.66
CA VAL A 185 1.61 2.62 -1.50
C VAL A 185 0.70 1.56 -0.87
N ASP A 186 -0.19 0.94 -1.66
CA ASP A 186 -1.04 -0.18 -1.22
C ASP A 186 -0.30 -1.52 -1.26
N ILE A 187 0.69 -1.65 -0.37
CA ILE A 187 1.39 -2.91 -0.17
C ILE A 187 1.93 -2.98 1.27
N PRO A 188 1.90 -4.16 1.90
CA PRO A 188 2.51 -4.32 3.22
C PRO A 188 3.98 -3.91 3.28
N ILE A 189 4.32 -3.02 4.21
CA ILE A 189 5.68 -2.62 4.59
C ILE A 189 5.96 -3.08 6.02
N GLY A 190 7.18 -3.56 6.26
CA GLY A 190 7.54 -4.19 7.53
C GLY A 190 6.92 -5.59 7.60
N ILE A 191 7.70 -6.58 7.21
CA ILE A 191 7.21 -7.96 7.08
C ILE A 191 7.50 -8.72 8.37
N PRO A 192 6.48 -9.24 9.07
CA PRO A 192 6.68 -9.90 10.36
C PRO A 192 7.48 -11.19 10.19
N ALA A 193 8.38 -11.45 11.14
CA ALA A 193 9.11 -12.71 11.20
C ALA A 193 8.19 -13.87 11.64
N ALA A 194 7.27 -13.59 12.56
CA ALA A 194 6.24 -14.48 13.09
C ALA A 194 5.03 -13.65 13.56
N ASP A 195 3.96 -14.34 13.94
CA ASP A 195 2.70 -13.75 14.40
C ASP A 195 1.98 -12.89 13.36
N ARG A 196 0.77 -12.45 13.72
CA ARG A 196 -0.02 -11.53 12.91
C ARG A 196 0.42 -10.11 13.19
N ARG A 197 0.38 -9.28 12.15
CA ARG A 197 0.75 -7.86 12.27
C ARG A 197 -0.42 -7.09 12.89
N THR A 198 -0.16 -6.37 13.98
CA THR A 198 -1.17 -5.56 14.68
C THR A 198 -1.86 -4.56 13.75
N ALA A 199 -1.11 -3.98 12.80
CA ALA A 199 -1.65 -3.08 11.79
C ALA A 199 -2.82 -3.71 11.01
N ASP A 200 -2.70 -4.98 10.61
CA ASP A 200 -3.73 -5.67 9.82
C ASP A 200 -4.97 -5.99 10.67
N GLU A 201 -4.77 -6.29 11.95
CA GLU A 201 -5.85 -6.64 12.88
C GLU A 201 -6.65 -5.40 13.29
N GLU A 202 -5.96 -4.29 13.57
CA GLU A 202 -6.59 -3.01 13.89
C GLU A 202 -7.27 -2.40 12.66
N ALA A 203 -6.66 -2.48 11.46
CA ALA A 203 -7.30 -2.04 10.23
C ALA A 203 -8.58 -2.82 9.92
N ARG A 204 -8.57 -4.15 10.12
CA ARG A 204 -9.78 -4.98 10.04
C ARG A 204 -10.87 -4.53 11.00
N THR A 205 -10.48 -4.26 12.24
CA THR A 205 -11.40 -3.83 13.30
C THR A 205 -12.02 -2.48 12.92
N ARG A 206 -11.21 -1.53 12.45
CA ARG A 206 -11.67 -0.22 11.98
C ARG A 206 -12.68 -0.32 10.83
N LEU A 207 -12.45 -1.24 9.88
CA LEU A 207 -13.32 -1.41 8.71
C LEU A 207 -14.59 -2.23 8.99
N GLY A 208 -14.71 -2.87 10.15
CA GLY A 208 -15.89 -3.66 10.54
C GLY A 208 -16.27 -4.70 9.49
N ALA A 209 -17.46 -4.57 8.91
CA ALA A 209 -17.97 -5.48 7.86
C ALA A 209 -17.07 -5.54 6.61
N ARG A 210 -16.25 -4.50 6.37
CA ARG A 210 -15.30 -4.42 5.27
C ARG A 210 -13.91 -4.93 5.63
N GLY A 211 -13.69 -5.42 6.87
CA GLY A 211 -12.39 -5.90 7.33
C GLY A 211 -11.80 -7.03 6.46
N ALA A 212 -12.64 -7.84 5.80
CA ALA A 212 -12.16 -8.87 4.88
C ALA A 212 -11.37 -8.32 3.65
N SER A 213 -11.44 -7.02 3.38
CA SER A 213 -10.64 -6.36 2.33
C SER A 213 -9.16 -6.25 2.70
N VAL A 214 -8.83 -6.18 3.98
CA VAL A 214 -7.46 -6.20 4.47
C VAL A 214 -7.04 -7.67 4.53
N PHE A 215 -6.06 -8.07 3.73
CA PHE A 215 -5.48 -9.42 3.77
C PHE A 215 -4.37 -9.51 4.82
N PRO A 216 -4.16 -10.66 5.49
CA PRO A 216 -3.09 -10.75 6.47
C PRO A 216 -1.77 -10.71 5.72
N THR A 217 -0.84 -9.89 6.20
CA THR A 217 0.52 -9.80 5.68
C THR A 217 1.19 -11.16 5.84
N PRO A 218 1.71 -11.77 4.76
CA PRO A 218 2.48 -13.00 4.87
C PRO A 218 3.71 -12.80 5.75
N CYS A 219 4.06 -13.79 6.58
CA CYS A 219 5.33 -13.75 7.30
C CYS A 219 6.49 -13.90 6.31
N ARG A 220 7.66 -13.37 6.69
CA ARG A 220 8.82 -13.32 5.79
C ARG A 220 9.23 -14.70 5.28
N ARG A 221 9.17 -15.72 6.15
CA ARG A 221 9.44 -17.12 5.78
C ARG A 221 8.48 -17.66 4.71
N ALA A 222 7.22 -17.25 4.72
CA ALA A 222 6.25 -17.63 3.70
C ALA A 222 6.62 -16.97 2.36
N LEU A 223 7.03 -15.70 2.34
CA LEU A 223 7.50 -15.03 1.11
C LEU A 223 8.76 -15.67 0.53
N ASP A 224 9.64 -16.23 1.35
CA ASP A 224 10.85 -16.96 0.91
C ASP A 224 10.56 -18.38 0.42
N ALA A 225 9.30 -18.82 0.40
CA ALA A 225 8.94 -20.14 -0.08
C ALA A 225 9.03 -20.25 -1.61
N PRO A 226 9.37 -21.44 -2.15
CA PRO A 226 9.43 -21.66 -3.59
C PRO A 226 8.03 -21.78 -4.24
N ASP A 227 7.02 -22.17 -3.46
CA ASP A 227 5.65 -22.44 -3.93
C ASP A 227 4.61 -22.11 -2.85
N HIS A 228 3.34 -22.04 -3.27
CA HIS A 228 2.21 -21.69 -2.40
C HIS A 228 1.98 -22.72 -1.28
N GLU A 229 2.25 -24.00 -1.54
CA GLU A 229 2.06 -25.06 -0.56
C GLU A 229 3.02 -24.91 0.61
N THR A 230 4.32 -24.78 0.30
CA THR A 230 5.39 -24.53 1.27
C THR A 230 5.18 -23.19 1.99
N ALA A 231 4.71 -22.16 1.28
CA ALA A 231 4.35 -20.87 1.88
C ALA A 231 3.22 -21.03 2.91
N GLY A 232 2.21 -21.85 2.58
CA GLY A 232 1.10 -22.19 3.47
C GLY A 232 1.59 -22.83 4.76
N ASP A 233 2.45 -23.85 4.67
CA ASP A 233 3.00 -24.53 5.85
C ASP A 233 3.84 -23.59 6.72
N ARG A 234 4.68 -22.74 6.11
CA ARG A 234 5.50 -21.76 6.83
C ARG A 234 4.66 -20.67 7.49
N GLN A 235 3.61 -20.20 6.81
CA GLN A 235 2.67 -19.21 7.36
C GLN A 235 1.90 -19.81 8.55
N GLU A 236 1.39 -21.03 8.40
CA GLU A 236 0.61 -21.71 9.43
C GLU A 236 1.45 -21.97 10.68
N ALA A 237 2.69 -22.43 10.51
CA ALA A 237 3.64 -22.62 11.61
C ALA A 237 3.96 -21.31 12.36
N ALA A 238 3.94 -20.16 11.68
CA ALA A 238 4.29 -18.86 12.25
C ALA A 238 3.10 -18.07 12.82
N THR A 239 1.89 -18.29 12.29
CA THR A 239 0.71 -17.42 12.57
C THR A 239 -0.55 -18.19 12.96
N GLY A 240 -0.53 -19.53 12.90
CA GLY A 240 -1.68 -20.38 13.15
C GLY A 240 -2.72 -20.43 12.02
N SER A 241 -2.43 -19.84 10.86
CA SER A 241 -3.31 -19.87 9.69
C SER A 241 -2.51 -19.93 8.38
N ARG A 242 -2.98 -20.68 7.39
CA ARG A 242 -2.35 -20.75 6.07
C ARG A 242 -2.52 -19.44 5.28
N ILE A 243 -1.56 -19.15 4.41
CA ILE A 243 -1.64 -18.02 3.48
C ILE A 243 -2.70 -18.27 2.40
N SER A 244 -3.54 -17.27 2.11
CA SER A 244 -4.48 -17.35 0.99
C SER A 244 -3.77 -17.24 -0.35
N ILE A 245 -4.40 -17.73 -1.43
CA ILE A 245 -3.82 -17.57 -2.78
C ILE A 245 -3.75 -16.10 -3.19
N GLN A 246 -4.69 -15.26 -2.72
CA GLN A 246 -4.68 -13.82 -2.97
C GLN A 246 -3.47 -13.14 -2.33
N ALA A 247 -3.20 -13.42 -1.05
CA ALA A 247 -2.02 -12.88 -0.36
C ALA A 247 -0.72 -13.43 -0.95
N TRP A 248 -0.71 -14.69 -1.41
CA TRP A 248 0.42 -15.27 -2.12
C TRP A 248 0.69 -14.57 -3.46
N ASN A 249 -0.35 -14.23 -4.22
CA ASN A 249 -0.21 -13.52 -5.48
C ASN A 249 0.34 -12.09 -5.32
N LEU A 250 0.26 -11.50 -4.12
CA LEU A 250 0.90 -10.21 -3.81
C LEU A 250 2.41 -10.34 -3.55
N ARG A 251 2.94 -11.54 -3.37
CA ARG A 251 4.36 -11.79 -3.08
C ARG A 251 5.33 -11.00 -3.97
N PRO A 252 5.18 -10.97 -5.31
CA PRO A 252 6.11 -10.20 -6.16
C PRO A 252 6.14 -8.71 -5.82
N ALA A 253 4.96 -8.10 -5.63
CA ALA A 253 4.84 -6.68 -5.28
C ALA A 253 5.39 -6.39 -3.88
N ILE A 254 5.12 -7.27 -2.90
CA ILE A 254 5.69 -7.15 -1.54
C ILE A 254 7.23 -7.18 -1.59
N LEU A 255 7.80 -8.13 -2.34
CA LEU A 255 9.25 -8.26 -2.45
C LEU A 255 9.92 -7.11 -3.22
N ASP A 256 9.22 -6.53 -4.20
CA ASP A 256 9.69 -5.35 -4.94
C ASP A 256 9.84 -4.14 -3.99
N VAL A 257 8.79 -3.84 -3.20
CA VAL A 257 8.83 -2.74 -2.22
C VAL A 257 9.77 -3.03 -1.05
N ASP A 258 9.74 -4.23 -0.46
CA ASP A 258 10.68 -4.62 0.61
C ASP A 258 12.13 -4.46 0.16
N GLY A 259 12.47 -4.97 -1.02
CA GLY A 259 13.81 -4.86 -1.60
C GLY A 259 14.23 -3.42 -1.86
N CYS A 260 13.34 -2.61 -2.44
CA CYS A 260 13.58 -1.19 -2.70
C CYS A 260 13.87 -0.43 -1.40
N LEU A 261 13.00 -0.56 -0.40
CA LEU A 261 13.15 0.12 0.88
C LEU A 261 14.40 -0.37 1.61
N ARG A 262 14.70 -1.66 1.60
CA ARG A 262 15.90 -2.19 2.27
C ARG A 262 17.20 -1.63 1.69
N THR A 263 17.24 -1.32 0.41
CA THR A 263 18.44 -0.86 -0.29
C THR A 263 18.51 0.66 -0.47
N THR A 264 17.42 1.40 -0.25
CA THR A 264 17.32 2.84 -0.53
C THR A 264 16.88 3.64 0.69
N PRO A 265 17.81 4.18 1.50
CA PRO A 265 17.49 4.94 2.71
C PRO A 265 16.57 6.15 2.47
N THR A 266 16.73 6.85 1.36
CA THR A 266 15.88 7.99 0.99
C THR A 266 14.43 7.57 0.70
N ALA A 267 14.22 6.38 0.16
CA ALA A 267 12.87 5.82 -0.03
C ALA A 267 12.23 5.49 1.33
N ARG A 268 12.99 4.91 2.28
CA ARG A 268 12.48 4.60 3.62
C ARG A 268 11.93 5.82 4.38
N ALA A 269 12.44 7.02 4.10
CA ALA A 269 12.04 8.23 4.80
C ALA A 269 10.67 8.77 4.32
N ARG A 270 10.30 8.52 3.06
CA ARG A 270 9.13 9.14 2.40
C ARG A 270 8.02 8.16 2.02
N VAL A 271 8.35 6.88 1.86
CA VAL A 271 7.39 5.82 1.49
C VAL A 271 6.71 5.28 2.74
N ARG A 272 5.38 5.24 2.72
CA ARG A 272 4.54 4.70 3.78
C ARG A 272 3.53 3.73 3.18
N GLU A 273 3.28 2.63 3.88
CA GLU A 273 2.19 1.74 3.55
C GLU A 273 0.88 2.47 3.83
N SER A 274 -0.09 2.28 2.96
CA SER A 274 -1.46 2.76 3.13
C SER A 274 -2.42 1.71 2.57
N HIS A 275 -3.70 1.84 2.88
CA HIS A 275 -4.74 0.93 2.37
C HIS A 275 -5.94 1.73 1.85
N PRO A 276 -6.34 1.60 0.57
CA PRO A 276 -7.40 2.40 -0.04
C PRO A 276 -8.72 2.35 0.73
N GLU A 277 -9.18 1.19 1.22
CA GLU A 277 -10.45 1.13 1.96
C GLU A 277 -10.36 1.84 3.33
N VAL A 278 -9.18 1.87 3.97
CA VAL A 278 -8.97 2.62 5.23
C VAL A 278 -8.96 4.12 4.93
N CYS A 279 -8.32 4.52 3.83
CA CYS A 279 -8.30 5.89 3.36
C CYS A 279 -9.71 6.37 2.96
N PHE A 280 -10.46 5.58 2.20
CA PHE A 280 -11.83 5.91 1.82
C PHE A 280 -12.73 6.08 3.04
N ALA A 281 -12.64 5.17 4.03
CA ALA A 281 -13.39 5.32 5.26
C ALA A 281 -13.04 6.64 5.96
N ALA A 282 -11.75 6.95 6.13
CA ALA A 282 -11.32 8.19 6.77
C ALA A 282 -11.75 9.45 6.00
N LEU A 283 -11.64 9.45 4.66
CA LEU A 283 -12.08 10.56 3.81
C LEU A 283 -13.60 10.75 3.82
N ASN A 284 -14.34 9.68 4.10
CA ASN A 284 -15.81 9.62 4.19
C ASN A 284 -16.31 9.69 5.64
N GLY A 285 -15.64 10.45 6.52
CA GLY A 285 -16.12 10.66 7.90
C GLY A 285 -16.07 9.41 8.77
N ASP A 286 -15.07 8.55 8.57
CA ASP A 286 -14.90 7.25 9.22
C ASP A 286 -16.01 6.21 8.92
N GLU A 287 -16.78 6.41 7.84
CA GLU A 287 -17.76 5.45 7.34
C GLU A 287 -17.20 4.62 6.16
N PRO A 288 -17.14 3.28 6.27
CA PRO A 288 -16.71 2.43 5.16
C PRO A 288 -17.63 2.51 3.94
N MET A 289 -17.04 2.34 2.74
CA MET A 289 -17.80 2.29 1.47
C MET A 289 -18.85 1.18 1.48
N ALA A 290 -20.08 1.51 1.09
CA ALA A 290 -21.21 0.59 1.09
C ALA A 290 -21.17 -0.38 -0.09
N ALA A 291 -20.78 0.10 -1.26
CA ALA A 291 -20.76 -0.71 -2.48
C ALA A 291 -19.37 -1.31 -2.75
N SER A 292 -19.39 -2.50 -3.37
CA SER A 292 -18.18 -3.19 -3.82
C SER A 292 -17.41 -2.35 -4.84
N LYS A 293 -16.08 -2.26 -4.70
CA LYS A 293 -15.22 -1.51 -5.63
C LYS A 293 -15.35 -1.97 -7.10
N ARG A 294 -15.70 -3.24 -7.31
CA ARG A 294 -15.89 -3.84 -8.64
C ARG A 294 -17.21 -3.45 -9.32
N SER A 295 -18.15 -2.84 -8.62
CA SER A 295 -19.42 -2.39 -9.21
C SER A 295 -19.29 -0.95 -9.71
N ASP A 296 -20.09 -0.59 -10.72
CA ASP A 296 -20.12 0.79 -11.21
C ASP A 296 -20.60 1.76 -10.12
N ALA A 297 -21.53 1.33 -9.27
CA ALA A 297 -22.00 2.11 -8.12
C ALA A 297 -20.88 2.33 -7.07
N GLY A 298 -20.09 1.30 -6.75
CA GLY A 298 -19.00 1.44 -5.79
C GLY A 298 -17.82 2.25 -6.32
N ARG A 299 -17.62 2.26 -7.64
CA ARG A 299 -16.67 3.17 -8.28
C ARG A 299 -17.16 4.62 -8.23
N GLU A 300 -18.44 4.85 -8.50
CA GLU A 300 -19.05 6.18 -8.44
C GLU A 300 -19.04 6.76 -7.02
N GLU A 301 -19.31 5.93 -6.01
CA GLU A 301 -19.21 6.27 -4.59
C GLU A 301 -17.80 6.78 -4.25
N ARG A 302 -16.76 6.02 -4.61
CA ARG A 302 -15.35 6.40 -4.39
C ARG A 302 -14.97 7.68 -5.12
N LEU A 303 -15.38 7.83 -6.40
CA LEU A 303 -15.10 9.05 -7.16
C LEU A 303 -15.79 10.28 -6.58
N THR A 304 -16.95 10.12 -5.95
CA THR A 304 -17.65 11.21 -5.25
C THR A 304 -16.84 11.67 -4.03
N VAL A 305 -16.44 10.74 -3.16
CA VAL A 305 -15.58 11.04 -2.00
C VAL A 305 -14.28 11.73 -2.42
N LEU A 306 -13.66 11.29 -3.51
CA LEU A 306 -12.44 11.93 -4.02
C LEU A 306 -12.72 13.32 -4.60
N SER A 307 -13.87 13.54 -5.25
CA SER A 307 -14.24 14.83 -5.83
C SER A 307 -14.47 15.90 -4.76
N ASP A 308 -14.92 15.52 -3.58
CA ASP A 308 -15.08 16.44 -2.43
C ASP A 308 -13.74 16.95 -1.88
N ARG A 309 -12.63 16.28 -2.22
CA ARG A 309 -11.28 16.63 -1.76
C ARG A 309 -10.39 17.15 -2.88
N LEU A 310 -10.65 16.71 -4.11
CA LEU A 310 -10.01 17.12 -5.35
C LEU A 310 -11.12 17.24 -6.40
N PRO A 311 -11.71 18.42 -6.64
CA PRO A 311 -12.79 18.60 -7.61
C PRO A 311 -12.47 18.04 -9.01
N GLY A 312 -11.19 18.05 -9.40
CA GLY A 312 -10.70 17.46 -10.64
C GLY A 312 -10.56 15.93 -10.66
N ALA A 313 -10.88 15.19 -9.59
CA ALA A 313 -10.61 13.76 -9.43
C ALA A 313 -11.19 12.92 -10.58
N ARG A 314 -12.41 13.20 -11.00
CA ARG A 314 -13.05 12.51 -12.14
C ARG A 314 -12.29 12.70 -13.44
N ALA A 315 -11.86 13.93 -13.73
CA ALA A 315 -11.09 14.23 -14.93
C ALA A 315 -9.69 13.56 -14.89
N VAL A 316 -9.07 13.43 -13.70
CA VAL A 316 -7.84 12.65 -13.53
C VAL A 316 -8.08 11.17 -13.84
N TYR A 317 -9.13 10.58 -13.26
CA TYR A 317 -9.52 9.19 -13.51
C TYR A 317 -9.83 8.91 -14.98
N GLU A 318 -10.61 9.77 -15.64
CA GLU A 318 -10.95 9.63 -17.06
C GLU A 318 -9.71 9.69 -17.95
N ARG A 319 -8.80 10.64 -17.69
CA ARG A 319 -7.52 10.73 -18.40
C ARG A 319 -6.65 9.49 -18.19
N ALA A 320 -6.52 9.04 -16.95
CA ALA A 320 -5.75 7.83 -16.62
C ALA A 320 -6.28 6.62 -17.38
N THR A 321 -7.59 6.37 -17.29
CA THR A 321 -8.23 5.23 -17.96
C THR A 321 -8.23 5.33 -19.48
N ALA A 322 -8.20 6.53 -20.06
CA ALA A 322 -8.02 6.74 -21.49
C ALA A 322 -6.56 6.53 -21.96
N ALA A 323 -5.58 6.83 -21.09
CA ALA A 323 -4.16 6.71 -21.40
C ALA A 323 -3.59 5.30 -21.20
N THR A 324 -4.28 4.44 -20.43
CA THR A 324 -3.82 3.08 -20.11
C THR A 324 -4.71 2.01 -20.74
N ARG A 325 -4.14 0.85 -21.07
CA ARG A 325 -4.94 -0.32 -21.49
C ARG A 325 -5.57 -0.97 -20.27
N ARG A 326 -6.85 -1.34 -20.38
CA ARG A 326 -7.59 -2.00 -19.28
C ARG A 326 -6.99 -3.35 -18.83
N THR A 327 -6.23 -4.01 -19.70
CA THR A 327 -5.52 -5.26 -19.38
C THR A 327 -4.27 -5.04 -18.54
N ASP A 328 -3.75 -3.81 -18.53
CA ASP A 328 -2.50 -3.41 -17.87
C ASP A 328 -2.77 -2.67 -16.57
N VAL A 329 -3.88 -1.91 -16.53
CA VAL A 329 -4.35 -1.16 -15.38
C VAL A 329 -5.86 -1.31 -15.29
N ALA A 330 -6.35 -1.90 -14.20
CA ALA A 330 -7.78 -1.96 -13.97
C ALA A 330 -8.31 -0.58 -13.53
N ARG A 331 -9.62 -0.36 -13.72
CA ARG A 331 -10.25 0.89 -13.28
C ARG A 331 -10.14 1.10 -11.77
N ASP A 332 -10.20 0.01 -11.02
CA ASP A 332 -10.12 0.05 -9.56
C ASP A 332 -8.71 0.46 -9.12
N ASP A 333 -7.65 -0.02 -9.79
CA ASP A 333 -6.26 0.35 -9.50
C ASP A 333 -6.00 1.86 -9.70
N VAL A 334 -6.62 2.47 -10.71
CA VAL A 334 -6.57 3.94 -10.90
C VAL A 334 -7.22 4.68 -9.73
N VAL A 335 -8.38 4.18 -9.26
CA VAL A 335 -9.12 4.79 -8.16
C VAL A 335 -8.37 4.63 -6.84
N ASP A 336 -7.77 3.47 -6.62
CA ASP A 336 -6.98 3.15 -5.43
C ASP A 336 -5.71 4.02 -5.41
N ALA A 337 -4.94 4.12 -6.50
CA ALA A 337 -3.80 5.04 -6.60
C ALA A 337 -4.19 6.52 -6.41
N LEU A 338 -5.34 6.95 -6.95
CA LEU A 338 -5.84 8.32 -6.78
C LEU A 338 -6.25 8.60 -5.33
N CYS A 339 -6.87 7.63 -4.67
CA CYS A 339 -7.22 7.70 -3.25
C CYS A 339 -5.97 7.88 -2.38
N LEU A 340 -4.92 7.13 -2.68
CA LEU A 340 -3.64 7.27 -2.00
C LEU A 340 -2.99 8.64 -2.24
N ALA A 341 -3.03 9.14 -3.48
CA ALA A 341 -2.49 10.46 -3.80
C ALA A 341 -3.24 11.59 -3.08
N VAL A 342 -4.58 11.54 -3.06
CA VAL A 342 -5.42 12.50 -2.32
C VAL A 342 -5.17 12.39 -0.81
N SER A 343 -5.05 11.17 -0.28
CA SER A 343 -4.77 10.93 1.14
C SER A 343 -3.42 11.49 1.56
N ALA A 344 -2.41 11.36 0.70
CA ALA A 344 -1.07 11.89 0.91
C ALA A 344 -1.03 13.43 1.05
N THR A 345 -2.06 14.14 0.56
CA THR A 345 -2.17 15.60 0.72
C THR A 345 -2.55 16.04 2.14
N ARG A 346 -2.96 15.11 3.01
CA ARG A 346 -3.49 15.39 4.34
C ARG A 346 -2.47 15.07 5.42
N LEU A 347 -2.75 15.53 6.63
CA LEU A 347 -2.04 15.01 7.81
C LEU A 347 -2.33 13.51 7.92
N LEU A 348 -1.29 12.72 8.18
CA LEU A 348 -1.40 11.27 8.26
C LEU A 348 -1.32 10.80 9.72
N ALA A 349 -2.21 9.89 10.07
CA ALA A 349 -2.09 9.05 11.26
C ALA A 349 -1.71 7.62 10.85
N THR A 350 -1.35 6.78 11.82
CA THR A 350 -0.97 5.40 11.58
C THR A 350 -1.74 4.43 12.47
N ILE A 351 -1.92 3.22 11.95
CA ILE A 351 -2.44 2.08 12.69
C ILE A 351 -1.39 0.95 12.67
N PRO A 352 -0.87 0.49 13.82
CA PRO A 352 -1.15 1.01 15.17
C PRO A 352 -0.49 2.39 15.40
N SER A 353 -0.87 3.06 16.48
CA SER A 353 -0.27 4.34 16.88
C SER A 353 1.16 4.17 17.41
N ALA A 354 1.42 3.10 18.16
CA ALA A 354 2.76 2.67 18.54
C ALA A 354 3.32 1.76 17.45
N VAL A 355 4.07 2.33 16.51
CA VAL A 355 4.53 1.63 15.30
C VAL A 355 5.67 0.65 15.63
N PRO A 356 5.45 -0.68 15.57
CA PRO A 356 6.53 -1.63 15.67
C PRO A 356 7.34 -1.63 14.37
N THR A 357 8.53 -2.21 14.40
CA THR A 357 9.39 -2.37 13.22
C THR A 357 9.74 -3.84 13.01
N ASP A 358 9.96 -4.21 11.75
CA ASP A 358 10.45 -5.55 11.41
C ASP A 358 11.97 -5.69 11.69
N GLU A 359 12.54 -6.86 11.39
CA GLU A 359 13.96 -7.15 11.61
C GLU A 359 14.92 -6.25 10.79
N TYR A 360 14.43 -5.54 9.77
CA TYR A 360 15.20 -4.59 8.96
C TYR A 360 14.96 -3.13 9.35
N GLY A 361 14.16 -2.89 10.39
CA GLY A 361 13.78 -1.56 10.88
C GLY A 361 12.70 -0.88 10.03
N LEU A 362 11.96 -1.62 9.19
CA LEU A 362 10.86 -1.06 8.43
C LEU A 362 9.59 -0.97 9.30
N PRO A 363 8.85 0.15 9.24
CA PRO A 363 7.66 0.36 10.06
C PRO A 363 6.53 -0.61 9.67
N MET A 364 5.94 -1.27 10.65
CA MET A 364 4.80 -2.16 10.48
C MET A 364 3.49 -1.42 10.80
N ALA A 365 3.11 -0.49 9.93
CA ALA A 365 1.92 0.34 10.13
C ALA A 365 1.25 0.78 8.81
N ILE A 366 -0.07 0.94 8.86
CA ILE A 366 -0.88 1.47 7.77
C ILE A 366 -1.12 2.95 8.04
N ALA A 367 -0.64 3.82 7.16
CA ALA A 367 -0.92 5.25 7.18
C ALA A 367 -2.31 5.53 6.58
N TYR A 368 -2.99 6.56 7.09
CA TYR A 368 -4.28 7.01 6.58
C TYR A 368 -4.47 8.51 6.87
N PRO A 369 -5.29 9.23 6.08
CA PRO A 369 -5.48 10.66 6.26
C PRO A 369 -6.34 10.94 7.50
N THR A 370 -5.99 11.95 8.26
CA THR A 370 -6.88 12.53 9.26
C THR A 370 -7.71 13.64 8.62
N VAL A 371 -9.03 13.56 8.74
CA VAL A 371 -9.93 14.65 8.34
C VAL A 371 -10.31 15.40 9.61
N ARG A 372 -9.91 16.67 9.71
CA ARG A 372 -10.46 17.56 10.74
C ARG A 372 -11.82 18.00 10.25
N GLU A 373 -12.87 17.66 10.98
CA GLU A 373 -14.15 18.30 10.77
C GLU A 373 -14.01 19.76 11.20
N SER A 374 -14.24 20.68 10.27
CA SER A 374 -14.49 22.08 10.61
C SER A 374 -15.68 22.09 11.56
N THR A 375 -15.43 22.22 12.86
CA THR A 375 -16.50 22.49 13.81
C THR A 375 -16.99 23.91 13.48
N GLU A 376 -18.14 24.01 12.81
CA GLU A 376 -18.85 25.28 12.62
C GLU A 376 -19.32 25.87 13.96
#